data_AF-A0A344URD6-F1
#
_entry.id   AF-A0A344URD6-F1
#
_cell.length_a   1.000
_cell.length_b   1.000
_cell.length_c   1.000
_cell.angle_alpha   90.00
_cell.angle_beta   90.00
_cell.angle_gamma   90.00
#
_symmetry.space_group_name_H-M   'P 1'
#
loop_
_entity.id
_entity.type
_entity.pdbx_description
1 polymer ?
#
loop_
_entity_poly.entity_id
_entity_poly.type
_entity_poly.pdbx_seq_one_letter_code
_entity_poly.pdbx_strand_id
1 'polypeptide(L)'
;MSSSTDLVRDVIATLNAAEENEGPLGLVEALAEARDLLEEAHAEAMAEAVVAGSSVREVARAAGLAPNSVNPRLARTGLLSGYAESGRVGADQITLAKRDLSRGDLPEGEGTMRFVPRRRT
;
A
#
# COMPACT_ATOMS: atom_id res chain seq x y z
N MET A 1 6.34 3.98 9.09
CA MET A 1 5.75 3.30 7.93
C MET A 1 5.96 1.82 8.14
N SER A 2 4.92 1.00 8.10
CA SER A 2 5.08 -0.45 8.17
C SER A 2 5.72 -0.95 6.87
N SER A 3 6.72 -1.82 6.95
CA SER A 3 7.29 -2.43 5.75
C SER A 3 6.30 -3.43 5.15
N SER A 4 6.43 -3.75 3.87
CA SER A 4 5.70 -4.86 3.24
C SER A 4 5.79 -6.16 4.04
N THR A 5 6.94 -6.41 4.68
CA THR A 5 7.15 -7.62 5.50
C THR A 5 6.35 -7.59 6.80
N ASP A 6 6.15 -6.42 7.40
CA ASP A 6 5.34 -6.28 8.61
C ASP A 6 3.86 -6.54 8.28
N LEU A 7 3.37 -5.96 7.18
CA LEU A 7 2.01 -6.19 6.68
C LEU A 7 1.77 -7.67 6.33
N VAL A 8 2.75 -8.38 5.77
CA VAL A 8 2.65 -9.83 5.54
C VAL A 8 2.47 -10.60 6.86
N ARG A 9 3.14 -10.19 7.95
CA ARG A 9 2.94 -10.82 9.26
C ARG A 9 1.52 -10.57 9.78
N ASP A 10 0.98 -9.37 9.58
CA ASP A 10 -0.39 -9.02 9.97
C ASP A 10 -1.42 -9.84 9.17
N VAL A 11 -1.20 -10.05 7.88
CA VAL A 11 -2.03 -10.93 7.04
C VAL A 11 -2.01 -12.36 7.58
N ILE A 12 -0.84 -12.91 7.90
CA ILE A 12 -0.71 -14.26 8.45
C ILE A 12 -1.45 -14.37 9.79
N ALA A 13 -1.30 -13.39 10.68
CA ALA A 13 -2.01 -13.36 11.95
C ALA A 13 -3.53 -13.35 11.76
N THR A 14 -4.02 -12.55 10.82
CA THR A 14 -5.46 -12.44 10.49
C THR A 14 -5.99 -13.75 9.89
N LEU A 15 -5.25 -14.39 8.99
CA LEU A 15 -5.63 -15.68 8.42
C LEU A 15 -5.67 -16.79 9.47
N ASN A 16 -4.73 -16.83 10.41
CA ASN A 16 -4.75 -17.80 11.52
C ASN A 16 -5.98 -17.57 12.41
N ALA A 17 -6.32 -16.31 12.73
CA ALA A 17 -7.53 -15.99 13.47
C ALA A 17 -8.81 -16.34 12.69
N ALA A 18 -8.77 -16.29 11.35
CA ALA A 18 -9.90 -16.68 10.51
C ALA A 18 -10.22 -18.18 10.64
N GLU A 19 -9.21 -19.04 10.84
CA GLU A 19 -9.40 -20.49 11.06
C GLU A 19 -10.21 -20.81 12.32
N GLU A 20 -10.18 -19.92 13.33
CA GLU A 20 -10.91 -20.08 14.59
C GLU A 20 -12.41 -19.72 14.45
N ASN A 21 -12.87 -19.23 13.30
CA ASN A 21 -14.28 -18.89 13.09
C ASN A 21 -15.16 -20.14 12.96
N GLU A 22 -16.16 -20.25 13.84
CA GLU A 22 -17.08 -21.40 13.88
C GLU A 22 -18.23 -21.29 12.86
N GLY A 23 -18.35 -20.17 12.12
CA GLY A 23 -19.50 -19.88 11.26
C GLY A 23 -19.15 -19.40 9.83
N PRO A 24 -19.90 -19.81 8.79
CA PRO A 24 -19.62 -19.42 7.40
C PRO A 24 -19.60 -17.91 7.15
N LEU A 25 -20.48 -17.14 7.81
CA LEU A 25 -20.52 -15.69 7.66
C LEU A 25 -19.29 -15.03 8.30
N GLY A 26 -18.89 -15.46 9.50
CA GLY A 26 -17.68 -14.96 10.18
C GLY A 26 -16.42 -15.25 9.37
N LEU A 27 -16.34 -16.42 8.73
CA LEU A 27 -15.25 -16.73 7.80
C LEU A 27 -15.22 -15.79 6.59
N VAL A 28 -16.38 -15.42 6.02
CA VAL A 28 -16.44 -14.45 4.92
C VAL A 28 -15.93 -13.08 5.35
N GLU A 29 -16.32 -12.62 6.54
CA GLU A 29 -15.87 -11.33 7.11
C GLU A 29 -14.36 -11.34 7.39
N ALA A 30 -13.85 -12.38 8.04
CA ALA A 30 -12.42 -12.53 8.34
C ALA A 30 -11.56 -12.60 7.06
N LEU A 31 -12.03 -13.32 6.03
CA LEU A 31 -11.33 -13.39 4.74
C LEU A 31 -11.39 -12.06 3.97
N ALA A 32 -12.46 -11.27 4.14
CA ALA A 32 -12.53 -9.94 3.56
C ALA A 32 -11.48 -9.00 4.18
N GLU A 33 -11.33 -9.04 5.50
CA GLU A 33 -10.29 -8.29 6.21
C GLU A 33 -8.88 -8.72 5.78
N ALA A 34 -8.61 -10.03 5.75
CA ALA A 34 -7.33 -10.55 5.30
C ALA A 34 -6.99 -10.15 3.85
N ARG A 35 -7.99 -10.14 2.95
CA ARG A 35 -7.82 -9.68 1.57
C ARG A 35 -7.43 -8.20 1.51
N ASP A 36 -8.06 -7.36 2.31
CA ASP A 36 -7.80 -5.92 2.30
C ASP A 36 -6.37 -5.63 2.81
N LEU A 37 -5.92 -6.31 3.86
CA LEU A 37 -4.53 -6.25 4.34
C LEU A 37 -3.52 -6.80 3.31
N LEU A 38 -3.87 -7.88 2.61
CA LEU A 38 -3.02 -8.46 1.57
C LEU A 38 -2.85 -7.50 0.39
N GLU A 39 -3.92 -6.80 -0.02
CA GLU A 39 -3.83 -5.79 -1.09
C GLU A 39 -2.93 -4.62 -0.67
N GLU A 40 -2.95 -4.22 0.61
CA GLU A 40 -2.03 -3.21 1.16
C GLU A 40 -0.57 -3.70 1.16
N ALA A 41 -0.32 -4.91 1.67
CA ALA A 41 1.00 -5.52 1.67
C ALA A 41 1.58 -5.64 0.24
N HIS A 42 0.74 -6.05 -0.71
CA HIS A 42 1.10 -6.17 -2.12
C HIS A 42 1.41 -4.81 -2.74
N ALA A 43 0.62 -3.77 -2.43
CA ALA A 43 0.89 -2.41 -2.88
C ALA A 43 2.22 -1.88 -2.33
N GLU A 44 2.50 -2.06 -1.05
CA GLU A 44 3.76 -1.63 -0.43
C GLU A 44 4.96 -2.36 -1.05
N ALA A 45 4.87 -3.68 -1.25
CA ALA A 45 5.91 -4.45 -1.93
C ALA A 45 6.17 -3.96 -3.37
N MET A 46 5.12 -3.59 -4.10
CA MET A 46 5.26 -2.98 -5.43
C MET A 46 6.01 -1.63 -5.37
N ALA A 47 5.72 -0.79 -4.37
CA ALA A 47 6.42 0.47 -4.17
C ALA A 47 7.89 0.27 -3.82
N GLU A 48 8.19 -0.63 -2.89
CA GLU A 48 9.55 -1.02 -2.52
C GLU A 48 10.34 -1.48 -3.77
N ALA A 49 9.76 -2.35 -4.60
CA ALA A 49 10.40 -2.85 -5.82
C ALA A 49 10.67 -1.73 -6.86
N VAL A 50 9.70 -0.85 -7.08
CA VAL A 50 9.85 0.29 -8.01
C VAL A 50 10.96 1.22 -7.55
N VAL A 51 11.01 1.55 -6.26
CA VAL A 51 12.05 2.40 -5.66
C VAL A 51 13.41 1.71 -5.68
N ALA A 52 13.47 0.39 -5.47
CA ALA A 52 14.70 -0.41 -5.56
C ALA A 52 15.26 -0.53 -6.99
N GLY A 53 14.49 -0.18 -8.03
CA GLY A 53 14.98 -0.06 -9.41
C GLY A 53 14.17 -0.80 -10.46
N SER A 54 13.20 -1.63 -10.06
CA SER A 54 12.33 -2.31 -11.03
C SER A 54 11.49 -1.30 -11.82
N SER A 55 11.25 -1.59 -13.10
CA SER A 55 10.34 -0.78 -13.90
C SER A 55 8.88 -1.05 -13.53
N VAL A 56 8.01 -0.05 -13.73
CA VAL A 56 6.55 -0.20 -13.51
C VAL A 56 5.97 -1.36 -14.33
N ARG A 57 6.50 -1.63 -15.53
CA ARG A 57 6.05 -2.76 -16.37
C ARG A 57 6.47 -4.11 -15.79
N GLU A 58 7.69 -4.24 -15.26
CA GLU A 58 8.14 -5.48 -14.61
C GLU A 58 7.33 -5.78 -13.36
N VAL A 59 7.10 -4.74 -12.53
CA VAL A 59 6.25 -4.84 -11.34
C VAL A 59 4.82 -5.22 -11.70
N ALA A 60 4.22 -4.57 -12.70
CA ALA A 60 2.87 -4.92 -13.18
C ALA A 60 2.78 -6.39 -13.61
N ARG A 61 3.77 -6.87 -14.37
CA ARG A 61 3.83 -8.26 -14.82
C ARG A 61 3.94 -9.23 -13.65
N ALA A 62 4.82 -8.96 -12.67
CA ALA A 62 4.98 -9.79 -11.48
C ALA A 62 3.71 -9.82 -10.62
N ALA A 63 3.02 -8.69 -10.53
CA ALA A 63 1.77 -8.52 -9.79
C ALA A 63 0.53 -9.10 -10.50
N GLY A 64 0.64 -9.56 -11.75
CA GLY A 64 -0.51 -10.01 -12.55
C GLY A 64 -1.47 -8.87 -12.92
N LEU A 65 -0.97 -7.63 -13.01
CA LEU A 65 -1.75 -6.43 -13.25
C LEU A 65 -1.47 -5.83 -14.63
N ALA A 66 -2.46 -5.10 -15.16
CA ALA A 66 -2.20 -4.19 -16.26
C ALA A 66 -1.31 -3.02 -15.78
N PRO A 67 -0.35 -2.52 -16.60
CA PRO A 67 0.57 -1.46 -16.16
C PRO A 67 -0.10 -0.18 -15.66
N ASN A 68 -1.25 0.19 -16.23
CA ASN A 68 -2.02 1.37 -15.82
C ASN A 68 -2.68 1.23 -14.43
N SER A 69 -2.75 0.01 -13.91
CA SER A 69 -3.33 -0.30 -12.60
C SER A 69 -2.31 -0.25 -11.46
N VAL A 70 -1.03 0.01 -11.75
CA VAL A 70 0.03 0.11 -10.74
C VAL A 70 0.04 1.51 -10.10
N ASN A 71 0.04 2.58 -10.90
CA ASN A 71 0.14 3.96 -10.41
C ASN A 71 -0.88 4.34 -9.32
N PRO A 72 -2.19 4.04 -9.43
CA PRO A 72 -3.14 4.37 -8.37
C PRO A 72 -2.91 3.56 -7.08
N ARG A 73 -2.26 2.40 -7.16
CA ARG A 73 -1.88 1.61 -5.98
C ARG A 73 -0.64 2.19 -5.30
N LEU A 74 0.37 2.54 -6.08
CA LEU A 74 1.57 3.24 -5.57
C LEU A 74 1.21 4.54 -4.86
N ALA A 75 0.22 5.28 -5.34
CA ALA A 75 -0.23 6.51 -4.70
C ALA A 75 -0.79 6.34 -3.28
N ARG A 76 -1.13 5.11 -2.86
CA ARG A 76 -1.65 4.81 -1.53
C ARG A 76 -0.61 4.23 -0.57
N THR A 77 0.60 3.94 -1.04
CA THR A 77 1.62 3.28 -0.21
C THR A 77 2.30 4.28 0.71
N GLY A 78 2.85 3.79 1.82
CA GLY A 78 3.61 4.61 2.75
C GLY A 78 4.78 5.31 2.05
N LEU A 79 5.53 4.56 1.23
CA LEU A 79 6.72 5.07 0.55
C LEU A 79 6.46 6.13 -0.53
N LEU A 80 5.30 6.09 -1.22
CA LEU A 80 5.08 6.90 -2.43
C LEU A 80 3.88 7.85 -2.35
N SER A 81 3.03 7.74 -1.32
CA SER A 81 1.87 8.62 -1.13
C SER A 81 2.25 10.10 -1.04
N GLY A 82 3.37 10.45 -0.39
CA GLY A 82 3.87 11.83 -0.31
C GLY A 82 4.32 12.44 -1.63
N TYR A 83 4.45 11.63 -2.67
CA TYR A 83 4.80 12.08 -4.02
C TYR A 83 3.62 11.97 -4.98
N ALA A 84 2.43 11.55 -4.52
CA ALA A 84 1.30 11.34 -5.41
C ALA A 84 0.73 12.68 -5.92
N GLU A 85 0.48 12.75 -7.23
CA GLU A 85 -0.20 13.88 -7.86
C GLU A 85 -1.50 13.39 -8.48
N SER A 86 -2.62 14.02 -8.11
CA SER A 86 -3.96 13.62 -8.58
C SER A 86 -4.25 12.11 -8.39
N GLY A 87 -3.78 11.55 -7.28
CA GLY A 87 -3.97 10.13 -6.93
C GLY A 87 -3.15 9.17 -7.79
N ARG A 88 -2.07 9.64 -8.43
CA ARG A 88 -1.18 8.80 -9.25
C ARG A 88 0.28 9.14 -8.95
N VAL A 89 1.13 8.12 -9.04
CA VAL A 89 2.59 8.29 -8.98
C VAL A 89 3.14 7.96 -10.37
N GLY A 90 3.77 8.95 -11.01
CA GLY A 90 4.37 8.85 -12.33
C GLY A 90 5.90 8.64 -12.28
N ALA A 91 6.54 8.65 -13.45
CA ALA A 91 7.98 8.40 -13.55
C ALA A 91 8.83 9.48 -12.88
N ASP A 92 8.42 10.74 -12.99
CA ASP A 92 9.13 11.87 -12.38
C ASP A 92 9.04 11.81 -10.85
N GLN A 93 7.85 11.50 -10.31
CA GLN A 93 7.62 11.30 -8.88
C GLN A 93 8.43 10.12 -8.33
N ILE A 94 8.51 9.00 -9.07
CA ILE A 94 9.36 7.86 -8.70
C ILE A 94 10.84 8.26 -8.67
N THR A 95 11.28 9.06 -9.65
CA THR A 95 12.67 9.51 -9.74
C THR A 95 13.03 10.42 -8.56
N LEU A 96 12.10 11.31 -8.18
CA LEU A 96 12.22 12.14 -6.99
C LEU A 96 12.29 11.28 -5.73
N ALA A 97 11.38 10.32 -5.58
CA ALA A 97 11.36 9.41 -4.43
C ALA A 97 12.67 8.62 -4.27
N LYS A 98 13.25 8.12 -5.36
CA LYS A 98 14.56 7.45 -5.35
C LYS A 98 15.68 8.38 -4.90
N ARG A 99 15.68 9.62 -5.41
CA ARG A 99 16.69 10.64 -5.07
C ARG A 99 16.61 11.05 -3.60
N ASP A 100 15.40 11.19 -3.09
CA ASP A 100 15.16 11.66 -1.74
C ASP A 100 15.40 10.52 -0.72
N LEU A 101 15.03 9.27 -1.05
CA LEU A 101 15.41 8.08 -0.27
C LEU A 101 16.92 7.92 -0.15
N SER A 102 17.67 8.13 -1.24
CA SER A 102 19.13 8.04 -1.22
C SER A 102 19.81 9.16 -0.41
N ARG A 103 19.09 10.24 -0.11
CA ARG A 103 19.52 11.33 0.79
C ARG A 103 19.02 11.16 2.23
N GLY A 104 18.05 10.26 2.47
CA GLY A 104 17.36 10.13 3.75
C GLY A 104 16.26 11.17 3.99
N ASP A 105 15.89 11.95 2.96
CA ASP A 105 14.94 13.07 3.05
C ASP A 105 13.58 12.68 2.48
N LEU A 106 12.93 11.66 3.04
CA LEU A 106 11.58 11.27 2.59
C LEU A 106 10.54 12.31 3.06
N PRO A 107 9.64 12.79 2.18
CA PRO A 107 8.53 13.63 2.58
C PRO A 107 7.58 12.82 3.45
N GLU A 108 7.06 13.45 4.50
CA GLU A 108 5.94 12.88 5.25
C GLU A 108 4.75 12.80 4.28
N GLY A 109 4.18 11.59 4.11
CA GLY A 109 3.05 11.38 3.23
C GLY A 109 1.90 12.35 3.54
N GLU A 110 1.20 12.84 2.52
CA GLU A 110 0.02 13.68 2.73
C GLU A 110 -1.03 12.87 3.49
N GLY A 111 -1.03 13.00 4.81
CA GLY A 111 -1.99 12.36 5.69
C GLY A 111 -3.40 12.75 5.25
N THR A 112 -4.23 11.74 4.93
CA THR A 112 -5.62 11.96 4.55
C THR A 112 -6.27 12.89 5.56
N MET A 113 -6.82 14.03 5.13
CA MET A 113 -7.47 14.96 6.04
C MET A 113 -8.65 14.24 6.72
N ARG A 114 -8.48 13.93 8.02
CA ARG A 114 -9.52 13.26 8.80
C ARG A 114 -10.60 14.27 9.15
N PHE A 115 -11.84 13.98 8.76
CA PHE A 115 -12.98 14.80 9.14
C PHE A 115 -13.11 14.87 10.67
N VAL A 116 -13.03 16.07 11.24
CA VAL A 116 -13.27 16.33 12.66
C VAL A 116 -14.66 16.97 12.82
N PRO A 117 -15.65 16.25 13.39
CA PRO A 117 -16.98 16.80 13.59
C PRO A 117 -16.94 17.97 14.59
N ARG A 118 -17.63 19.07 14.27
CA ARG A 118 -17.76 20.22 15.18
C ARG A 118 -18.60 19.83 16.39
N ARG A 119 -18.10 20.08 17.60
CA ARG A 119 -18.91 19.96 18.83
C ARG A 119 -20.05 20.98 18.74
N ARG A 120 -21.29 20.52 18.90
CA ARG A 120 -22.44 21.41 19.12
C ARG A 120 -22.29 22.03 20.51
N THR A 121 -22.15 23.35 20.56
CA THR A 121 -22.42 24.16 21.74
C THR A 121 -23.91 24.30 21.94
#